data_AF-A0A520MWN0-F1
#
_entry.id   AF-A0A520MWN0-F1
#
_cell.length_a   1.000
_cell.length_b   1.000
_cell.length_c   1.000
_cell.angle_alpha   90.00
_cell.angle_beta   90.00
_cell.angle_gamma   90.00
#
_symmetry.space_group_name_H-M   'P 1'
#
loop_
_entity.id
_entity.type
_entity.pdbx_description
1 polymer ?
#
loop_
_entity_poly.entity_id
_entity_poly.type
_entity_poly.pdbx_seq_one_letter_code
_entity_poly.pdbx_strand_id
1 'polypeptide(L)'
;MTNNWSLCYTSFSASIYLFLHHKKIKLENIYTFNSLENFSSFSIIQLLIFSLVFASIGSFTASIIFRISPNSDNSNNLNILFPRSFCPSCKLTIKPLHLLPIFGFIVLRGKCSYCNNKISLFYPLTEIFFLLIGLINLYIYGISIFLFFNLILIFLFYILFFMDLRFYRLPLSINIMLVAFG
;
A
#
# COMPACT_ATOMS: atom_id res chain seq x y z
N MET A 1 13.21 29.72 55.78
CA MET A 1 13.43 30.15 54.39
C MET A 1 13.10 28.97 53.50
N THR A 2 11.85 28.90 53.06
CA THR A 2 11.29 27.76 52.33
C THR A 2 11.78 27.73 50.88
N ASN A 3 12.12 26.54 50.40
CA ASN A 3 12.72 26.27 49.10
C ASN A 3 11.81 26.68 47.93
N ASN A 4 12.10 27.80 47.29
CA ASN A 4 11.42 28.30 46.07
C ASN A 4 11.87 27.60 44.77
N TRP A 5 12.77 26.62 44.84
CA TRP A 5 13.42 26.01 43.67
C TRP A 5 12.59 24.92 42.97
N SER A 6 11.61 24.31 43.63
CA SER A 6 10.73 23.29 43.04
C SER A 6 9.61 23.87 42.16
N LEU A 7 9.26 25.15 42.34
CA LEU A 7 8.24 25.85 41.55
C LEU A 7 8.75 26.38 40.21
N CYS A 8 10.08 26.54 40.05
CA CYS A 8 10.69 27.08 38.83
C CYS A 8 10.93 26.01 37.74
N TYR A 9 11.17 24.75 38.14
CA TYR A 9 11.33 23.63 37.20
C TYR A 9 9.99 23.15 36.59
N THR A 10 8.89 23.27 37.32
CA THR A 10 7.55 22.91 36.85
C THR A 10 6.99 23.94 35.88
N SER A 11 7.34 25.22 36.02
CA SER A 11 6.90 26.29 35.12
C SER A 11 7.65 26.28 33.77
N PHE A 12 8.95 25.93 33.76
CA PHE A 12 9.74 25.84 32.54
C PHE A 12 9.36 24.62 31.67
N SER A 13 9.13 23.46 32.30
CA SER A 13 8.67 22.24 31.60
C SER A 13 7.24 22.38 31.06
N ALA A 14 6.34 23.04 31.80
CA ALA A 14 4.99 23.35 31.33
C ALA A 14 4.97 24.32 30.15
N SER A 15 5.87 25.31 30.13
CA SER A 15 5.96 26.28 29.02
C SER A 15 6.48 25.65 27.73
N ILE A 16 7.46 24.74 27.81
CA ILE A 16 7.93 23.94 26.66
C ILE A 16 6.85 22.98 26.18
N TYR A 17 6.12 22.32 27.09
CA TYR A 17 5.03 21.42 26.72
C TYR A 17 3.89 22.16 26.02
N LEU A 18 3.49 23.32 26.54
CA LEU A 18 2.48 24.18 25.92
C LEU A 18 2.94 24.73 24.57
N PHE A 19 4.22 25.09 24.43
CA PHE A 19 4.79 25.55 23.16
C PHE A 19 4.84 24.43 22.11
N LEU A 20 5.27 23.22 22.49
CA LEU A 20 5.25 22.05 21.61
C LEU A 20 3.82 21.65 21.24
N HIS A 21 2.88 21.70 22.19
CA HIS A 21 1.46 21.41 21.96
C HIS A 21 0.83 22.44 21.02
N HIS A 22 1.09 23.74 21.20
CA HIS A 22 0.61 24.79 20.29
C HIS A 22 1.20 24.65 18.89
N LYS A 23 2.49 24.30 18.78
CA LYS A 23 3.15 24.11 17.48
C LYS A 23 2.61 22.87 16.77
N LYS A 24 2.33 21.79 17.51
CA LYS A 24 1.68 20.57 17.02
C LYS A 24 0.25 20.85 16.53
N ILE A 25 -0.57 21.53 17.33
CA ILE A 25 -1.93 21.94 16.93
C ILE A 25 -1.90 22.84 15.70
N LYS A 26 -0.99 23.82 15.65
CA LYS A 26 -0.88 24.73 14.51
C LYS A 26 -0.46 23.99 13.24
N LEU A 27 0.48 23.05 13.35
CA LEU A 27 0.87 22.18 12.23
C LEU A 27 -0.29 21.28 11.80
N GLU A 28 -0.94 20.58 12.72
CA GLU A 28 -2.11 19.73 12.44
C GLU A 28 -3.22 20.52 11.73
N ASN A 29 -3.51 21.75 12.15
CA ASN A 29 -4.49 22.62 11.50
C ASN A 29 -4.06 23.06 10.09
N ILE A 30 -2.77 23.34 9.88
CA ILE A 30 -2.24 23.71 8.55
C ILE A 30 -2.25 22.49 7.61
N TYR A 31 -1.84 21.32 8.08
CA TYR A 31 -1.87 20.09 7.29
C TYR A 31 -3.30 19.67 6.95
N THR A 32 -4.21 19.72 7.91
CA THR A 32 -5.63 19.39 7.67
C THR A 32 -6.28 20.36 6.69
N PHE A 33 -6.02 21.66 6.80
CA PHE A 33 -6.51 22.67 5.84
C PHE A 33 -5.97 22.43 4.42
N ASN A 34 -4.65 22.26 4.28
CA ASN A 34 -4.04 21.97 2.97
C ASN A 34 -4.53 20.63 2.37
N SER A 35 -4.76 19.61 3.19
CA SER A 35 -5.28 18.31 2.73
C SER A 35 -6.71 18.40 2.20
N LEU A 36 -7.58 19.19 2.85
CA LEU A 36 -8.96 19.40 2.43
C LEU A 36 -9.04 20.21 1.13
N GLU A 37 -8.20 21.23 0.96
CA GLU A 37 -8.10 21.97 -0.31
C GLU A 37 -7.59 21.07 -1.44
N ASN A 38 -6.56 20.26 -1.18
CA ASN A 38 -6.03 19.32 -2.17
C ASN A 38 -7.09 18.30 -2.59
N PHE A 39 -7.82 17.70 -1.64
CA PHE A 39 -8.83 16.70 -1.97
C PHE A 39 -10.05 17.28 -2.68
N SER A 40 -10.54 18.45 -2.24
CA SER A 40 -11.68 19.13 -2.87
C SER A 40 -11.39 19.65 -4.28
N SER A 41 -10.12 19.84 -4.63
CA SER A 41 -9.70 20.23 -5.97
C SER A 41 -9.86 19.12 -7.03
N PHE A 42 -9.96 17.85 -6.62
CA PHE A 42 -10.07 16.73 -7.55
C PHE A 42 -11.49 16.52 -8.04
N SER A 43 -11.65 16.41 -9.36
CA SER A 43 -12.90 15.95 -9.96
C SER A 43 -13.17 14.48 -9.63
N ILE A 44 -14.46 14.10 -9.60
CA ILE A 44 -14.89 12.71 -9.38
C ILE A 44 -14.22 11.75 -10.37
N ILE A 45 -14.03 12.18 -11.63
CA ILE A 45 -13.37 11.39 -12.66
C ILE A 45 -11.91 11.12 -12.30
N GLN A 46 -11.18 12.10 -11.78
CA GLN A 46 -9.80 11.92 -11.33
C GLN A 46 -9.72 10.95 -10.14
N LEU A 47 -10.63 11.05 -9.18
CA LEU A 47 -10.69 10.13 -8.04
C LEU A 47 -10.94 8.68 -8.48
N LEU A 48 -11.81 8.46 -9.48
CA LEU A 48 -12.04 7.15 -10.07
C LEU A 48 -10.80 6.61 -10.77
N ILE A 49 -10.09 7.45 -11.53
CA ILE A 49 -8.85 7.07 -12.20
C ILE A 49 -7.79 6.66 -11.16
N PHE A 50 -7.57 7.47 -10.12
CA PHE A 50 -6.61 7.15 -9.06
C PHE A 50 -6.98 5.85 -8.33
N SER A 51 -8.26 5.64 -8.03
CA SER A 51 -8.74 4.40 -7.40
C SER A 51 -8.43 3.18 -8.26
N LEU A 52 -8.63 3.26 -9.58
CA LEU A 52 -8.33 2.18 -10.52
C LEU A 52 -6.82 1.91 -10.61
N VAL A 53 -6.00 2.95 -10.61
CA VAL A 53 -4.53 2.84 -10.60
C VAL A 53 -4.06 2.15 -9.32
N PHE A 54 -4.50 2.60 -8.15
CA PHE A 54 -4.09 2.01 -6.87
C PHE A 54 -4.54 0.56 -6.71
N ALA A 55 -5.76 0.23 -7.13
CA ALA A 55 -6.22 -1.15 -7.14
C ALA A 55 -5.41 -2.03 -8.11
N SER A 56 -5.02 -1.48 -9.27
CA SER A 56 -4.16 -2.18 -10.24
C SER A 56 -2.76 -2.47 -9.68
N ILE A 57 -2.18 -1.53 -8.94
CA ILE A 57 -0.92 -1.73 -8.21
C ILE A 57 -1.07 -2.90 -7.23
N GLY A 58 -2.14 -2.93 -6.43
CA GLY A 58 -2.38 -4.05 -5.50
C GLY A 58 -2.51 -5.40 -6.20
N SER A 59 -3.22 -5.46 -7.33
CA SER A 59 -3.36 -6.67 -8.15
C SER A 59 -2.00 -7.16 -8.65
N PHE A 60 -1.16 -6.23 -9.12
CA PHE A 60 0.20 -6.53 -9.55
C PHE A 60 1.08 -7.02 -8.39
N THR A 61 1.01 -6.39 -7.22
CA THR A 61 1.74 -6.81 -6.01
C THR A 61 1.42 -8.25 -5.63
N ALA A 62 0.14 -8.63 -5.61
CA ALA A 62 -0.26 -10.01 -5.32
C ALA A 62 0.31 -11.01 -6.33
N SER A 63 0.32 -10.63 -7.61
CA SER A 63 0.90 -11.46 -8.67
C SER A 63 2.41 -11.66 -8.48
N ILE A 64 3.14 -10.62 -8.05
CA ILE A 64 4.58 -10.69 -7.75
C ILE A 64 4.84 -11.63 -6.59
N ILE A 65 4.11 -11.47 -5.48
CA ILE A 65 4.27 -12.33 -4.29
C ILE A 65 4.05 -13.81 -4.66
N PHE A 66 3.06 -14.09 -5.51
CA PHE A 66 2.81 -15.45 -5.98
C PHE A 66 3.92 -15.99 -6.90
N ARG A 67 4.52 -15.15 -7.74
CA ARG A 67 5.60 -15.54 -8.67
C ARG A 67 6.96 -15.72 -7.98
N ILE A 68 7.28 -14.89 -7.00
CA ILE A 68 8.53 -14.96 -6.22
C ILE A 68 8.47 -16.04 -5.14
N SER A 69 7.27 -16.54 -4.82
CA SER A 69 7.08 -17.65 -3.88
C SER A 69 7.97 -18.85 -4.24
N PRO A 70 8.66 -19.46 -3.26
CA PRO A 70 9.52 -20.63 -3.50
C PRO A 70 8.74 -21.86 -3.99
N ASN A 71 7.42 -21.89 -3.80
CA ASN A 71 6.55 -22.96 -4.26
C ASN A 71 6.08 -22.76 -5.72
N SER A 72 6.54 -21.71 -6.38
CA SER A 72 6.27 -21.46 -7.80
C SER A 72 7.27 -22.23 -8.67
N ASP A 73 6.76 -22.93 -9.69
CA ASP A 73 7.54 -23.67 -10.69
C ASP A 73 8.58 -22.78 -11.41
N ASN A 74 8.43 -21.45 -11.33
CA ASN A 74 9.31 -20.45 -11.93
C ASN A 74 10.39 -19.89 -10.98
N SER A 75 10.62 -20.48 -9.80
CA SER A 75 11.62 -19.97 -8.84
C SER A 75 13.05 -19.90 -9.40
N ASN A 76 13.37 -20.68 -10.44
CA ASN A 76 14.67 -20.69 -11.11
C ASN A 76 14.77 -19.73 -12.31
N ASN A 77 13.65 -19.22 -12.84
CA ASN A 77 13.58 -18.28 -13.96
C ASN A 77 12.68 -17.10 -13.57
N LEU A 78 13.29 -16.00 -13.10
CA LEU A 78 12.66 -14.75 -12.63
C LEU A 78 11.92 -13.95 -13.72
N ASN A 79 11.14 -14.60 -14.58
CA ASN A 79 10.28 -13.91 -15.53
C ASN A 79 9.02 -13.41 -14.81
N ILE A 80 9.08 -12.17 -14.33
CA ILE A 80 7.96 -11.49 -13.68
C ILE A 80 6.82 -11.20 -14.67
N LEU A 81 7.15 -10.96 -15.95
CA LEU A 81 6.21 -10.55 -17.00
C LEU A 81 5.61 -11.71 -17.81
N PHE A 82 6.25 -12.90 -17.79
CA PHE A 82 5.83 -14.06 -18.58
C PHE A 82 5.67 -15.30 -17.71
N PRO A 83 4.71 -16.19 -17.99
CA PRO A 83 3.65 -16.09 -19.00
C PRO A 83 2.44 -15.23 -18.53
N ARG A 84 1.46 -15.03 -19.43
CA ARG A 84 0.18 -14.34 -19.14
C ARG A 84 -0.52 -14.94 -17.92
N SER A 85 -1.32 -14.15 -17.20
CA SER A 85 -2.11 -14.62 -16.06
C SER A 85 -2.93 -15.87 -16.42
N PHE A 86 -2.67 -16.99 -15.75
CA PHE A 86 -3.33 -18.28 -15.98
C PHE A 86 -3.89 -18.83 -14.66
N CYS A 87 -4.92 -19.66 -14.74
CA CYS A 87 -5.44 -20.34 -13.56
C CYS A 87 -4.45 -21.44 -13.11
N PRO A 88 -4.03 -21.49 -11.83
CA PRO A 88 -3.06 -22.49 -11.38
C PRO A 88 -3.58 -23.94 -11.49
N SER A 89 -4.90 -24.15 -11.51
CA SER A 89 -5.48 -25.50 -11.57
C SER A 89 -5.72 -26.01 -13.00
N CYS A 90 -6.31 -25.19 -13.87
CA CYS A 90 -6.61 -25.61 -15.25
C CYS A 90 -5.62 -25.09 -16.29
N LYS A 91 -4.66 -24.25 -15.89
CA LYS A 91 -3.64 -23.61 -16.76
C LYS A 91 -4.20 -22.80 -17.93
N LEU A 92 -5.51 -22.60 -18.01
CA LEU A 92 -6.15 -21.73 -19.00
C LEU A 92 -5.85 -20.26 -18.71
N THR A 93 -5.61 -19.50 -19.77
CA THR A 93 -5.37 -18.07 -19.71
C THR A 93 -6.63 -17.32 -19.26
N ILE A 94 -6.46 -16.39 -18.34
CA ILE A 94 -7.55 -15.57 -17.80
C ILE A 94 -7.85 -14.44 -18.79
N LYS A 95 -9.14 -14.20 -19.08
CA LYS A 95 -9.54 -13.09 -19.96
C LYS A 95 -9.23 -11.74 -19.31
N PRO A 96 -8.88 -10.70 -20.08
CA PRO A 96 -8.58 -9.36 -19.55
C PRO A 96 -9.68 -8.78 -18.65
N LEU A 97 -10.95 -9.03 -18.98
CA LEU A 97 -12.09 -8.59 -18.16
C LEU A 97 -12.11 -9.20 -16.76
N HIS A 98 -11.52 -10.38 -16.57
CA HIS A 98 -11.41 -11.02 -15.26
C HIS A 98 -10.18 -10.55 -14.47
N LEU A 99 -9.30 -9.75 -15.09
CA LEU A 99 -8.15 -9.11 -14.45
C LEU A 99 -8.46 -7.71 -13.92
N LEU A 100 -9.67 -7.19 -14.15
CA LEU A 100 -10.12 -5.94 -13.54
C LEU A 100 -10.08 -6.07 -12.01
N PRO A 101 -9.35 -5.20 -11.29
CA PRO A 101 -9.23 -5.26 -9.85
C PRO A 101 -10.60 -5.26 -9.19
N ILE A 102 -10.81 -6.15 -8.22
CA ILE A 102 -12.02 -6.34 -7.40
C ILE A 102 -13.22 -6.85 -8.23
N PHE A 103 -13.51 -6.24 -9.37
CA PHE A 103 -14.58 -6.61 -10.30
C PHE A 103 -14.41 -8.02 -10.85
N GLY A 104 -13.19 -8.41 -11.26
CA GLY A 104 -12.92 -9.74 -11.77
C GLY A 104 -13.28 -10.82 -10.75
N PHE A 105 -12.92 -10.62 -9.48
CA PHE A 105 -13.24 -11.53 -8.39
C PHE A 105 -14.74 -11.62 -8.10
N ILE A 106 -15.44 -10.48 -8.09
CA ILE A 106 -16.89 -10.40 -7.84
C ILE A 106 -17.67 -11.09 -8.96
N VAL A 107 -17.36 -10.79 -10.23
CA VAL A 107 -18.02 -11.38 -11.41
C VAL A 107 -17.83 -12.90 -11.44
N LEU A 108 -16.65 -13.35 -11.07
CA LEU A 108 -16.30 -14.77 -10.97
C LEU A 108 -16.83 -15.44 -9.68
N ARG A 109 -17.43 -14.68 -8.76
CA ARG A 109 -17.87 -15.14 -7.42
C ARG A 109 -16.76 -15.89 -6.68
N GLY A 110 -15.52 -15.43 -6.83
CA GLY A 110 -14.33 -16.06 -6.26
C GLY A 110 -14.00 -17.45 -6.82
N LYS A 111 -14.46 -17.80 -8.03
CA LYS A 111 -14.20 -19.09 -8.68
C LYS A 111 -13.72 -18.93 -10.12
N CYS A 112 -12.78 -19.75 -10.57
CA CYS A 112 -12.35 -19.72 -11.97
C CYS A 112 -13.52 -20.02 -12.92
N SER A 113 -13.68 -19.25 -14.01
CA SER A 113 -14.77 -19.42 -14.99
C SER A 113 -14.75 -20.77 -15.72
N TYR A 114 -13.62 -21.46 -15.74
CA TYR A 114 -13.46 -22.72 -16.48
C TYR A 114 -13.53 -23.95 -15.57
N CYS A 115 -12.80 -23.93 -14.44
CA CYS A 115 -12.69 -25.11 -13.57
C CYS A 115 -13.42 -24.97 -12.22
N ASN A 116 -14.08 -23.83 -11.97
CA ASN A 116 -14.76 -23.52 -10.71
C ASN A 116 -13.89 -23.57 -9.45
N ASN A 117 -12.56 -23.69 -9.60
CA ASN A 117 -11.68 -23.70 -8.44
C ASN A 117 -11.69 -22.34 -7.74
N LYS A 118 -11.60 -22.34 -6.41
CA LYS A 118 -11.66 -21.14 -5.58
C LYS A 118 -10.42 -20.27 -5.80
N ILE A 119 -10.64 -18.99 -6.09
CA ILE A 119 -9.61 -17.96 -6.14
C ILE A 119 -9.35 -17.51 -4.70
N SER A 120 -8.07 -17.41 -4.30
CA SER A 120 -7.74 -17.00 -2.94
C SER A 120 -8.17 -15.55 -2.67
N LEU A 121 -8.81 -15.31 -1.53
CA LEU A 121 -9.20 -13.98 -1.04
C LEU A 121 -8.02 -13.02 -0.88
N PHE A 122 -6.79 -13.53 -0.86
CA PHE A 122 -5.57 -12.73 -0.85
C PHE A 122 -5.54 -11.67 -1.97
N TYR A 123 -5.94 -12.02 -3.20
CA TYR A 123 -5.93 -11.10 -4.34
C TYR A 123 -6.84 -9.87 -4.10
N PRO A 124 -8.17 -10.02 -3.88
CA PRO A 124 -9.01 -8.84 -3.64
C PRO A 124 -8.63 -8.08 -2.35
N LEU A 125 -8.10 -8.75 -1.32
CA LEU A 125 -7.62 -8.09 -0.12
C LEU A 125 -6.42 -7.15 -0.40
N THR A 126 -5.46 -7.61 -1.20
CA THR A 126 -4.31 -6.79 -1.59
C THR A 126 -4.72 -5.58 -2.42
N GLU A 127 -5.70 -5.75 -3.33
CA GLU A 127 -6.22 -4.67 -4.17
C GLU A 127 -6.91 -3.59 -3.33
N ILE A 128 -7.75 -4.00 -2.37
CA ILE A 128 -8.41 -3.08 -1.44
C ILE A 128 -7.38 -2.37 -0.54
N PHE A 129 -6.36 -3.08 -0.07
CA PHE A 129 -5.30 -2.49 0.75
C PHE A 129 -4.60 -1.35 0.01
N PHE A 130 -4.10 -1.59 -1.22
CA PHE A 130 -3.42 -0.55 -1.99
C PHE A 130 -4.37 0.58 -2.42
N LEU A 131 -5.64 0.27 -2.73
CA LEU A 131 -6.66 1.29 -2.98
C LEU A 131 -6.82 2.23 -1.78
N LEU A 132 -7.02 1.69 -0.58
CA LEU A 132 -7.25 2.48 0.63
C LEU A 132 -6.01 3.29 1.02
N ILE A 133 -4.85 2.64 1.08
CA ILE A 133 -3.60 3.31 1.41
C ILE A 133 -3.26 4.38 0.37
N GLY A 134 -3.48 4.12 -0.92
CA GLY A 134 -3.22 5.08 -1.98
C GLY A 134 -4.11 6.32 -1.87
N LEU A 135 -5.41 6.13 -1.62
CA LEU A 135 -6.35 7.24 -1.40
C LEU A 135 -6.01 8.04 -0.14
N ILE A 136 -5.60 7.38 0.95
CA ILE A 136 -5.16 8.05 2.17
C ILE A 136 -3.91 8.89 1.90
N ASN A 137 -2.92 8.36 1.18
CA ASN A 137 -1.73 9.12 0.81
C ASN A 137 -2.07 10.29 -0.12
N LEU A 138 -2.98 10.09 -1.08
CA LEU A 138 -3.46 11.14 -1.98
C LEU A 138 -4.17 12.25 -1.19
N TYR A 139 -4.94 11.90 -0.17
CA TYR A 139 -5.60 12.87 0.71
C TYR A 139 -4.58 13.68 1.53
N ILE A 140 -3.59 13.02 2.13
CA ILE A 140 -2.60 13.67 3.01
C ILE A 140 -1.60 14.52 2.22
N TYR A 141 -1.03 13.97 1.15
CA TYR A 141 0.11 14.55 0.46
C TYR A 141 -0.24 15.22 -0.87
N GLY A 142 -1.47 15.02 -1.37
CA GLY A 142 -1.84 15.42 -2.73
C GLY A 142 -0.98 14.75 -3.80
N ILE A 143 -0.99 15.31 -5.02
CA ILE A 143 -0.05 14.90 -6.08
C ILE A 143 1.29 15.58 -5.79
N SER A 144 2.14 14.89 -5.03
CA SER A 144 3.48 15.35 -4.67
C SER A 144 4.50 14.24 -4.83
N ILE A 145 5.79 14.61 -4.87
CA ILE A 145 6.89 13.62 -4.91
C ILE A 145 6.85 12.68 -3.69
N PHE A 146 6.38 13.17 -2.55
CA PHE A 146 6.23 12.40 -1.32
C PHE A 146 5.20 11.27 -1.47
N LEU A 147 4.11 11.48 -2.22
CA LEU A 147 3.14 10.43 -2.52
C LEU A 147 3.80 9.26 -3.25
N PHE A 148 4.55 9.54 -4.32
CA PHE A 148 5.20 8.50 -5.11
C PHE A 148 6.23 7.72 -4.27
N PHE A 149 7.03 8.43 -3.48
CA PHE A 149 8.02 7.82 -2.60
C PHE A 149 7.39 6.89 -1.56
N ASN A 150 6.33 7.36 -0.87
CA ASN A 150 5.59 6.56 0.09
C ASN A 150 4.96 5.32 -0.56
N LEU A 151 4.37 5.46 -1.75
CA LEU A 151 3.77 4.33 -2.48
C LEU A 151 4.81 3.26 -2.83
N ILE A 152 6.01 3.65 -3.27
CA ILE A 152 7.11 2.72 -3.57
C ILE A 152 7.55 1.99 -2.29
N LEU A 153 7.76 2.72 -1.20
CA LEU A 153 8.14 2.11 0.07
C LEU A 153 7.07 1.13 0.58
N ILE A 154 5.80 1.53 0.57
CA ILE A 154 4.69 0.66 0.95
C ILE A 154 4.67 -0.59 0.07
N PHE A 155 4.86 -0.44 -1.25
CA PHE A 155 4.92 -1.56 -2.18
C PHE A 155 6.04 -2.56 -1.81
N LEU A 156 7.25 -2.07 -1.58
CA LEU A 156 8.39 -2.91 -1.21
C LEU A 156 8.20 -3.59 0.15
N PHE A 157 7.81 -2.83 1.18
CA PHE A 157 7.55 -3.37 2.51
C PHE A 157 6.42 -4.38 2.53
N TYR A 158 5.36 -4.15 1.75
CA TYR A 158 4.25 -5.09 1.65
C TYR A 158 4.70 -6.44 1.09
N ILE A 159 5.52 -6.44 0.04
CA ILE A 159 6.07 -7.68 -0.52
C ILE A 159 6.94 -8.39 0.49
N LEU A 160 7.85 -7.67 1.15
CA LEU A 160 8.74 -8.24 2.17
C LEU A 160 7.96 -8.83 3.35
N PHE A 161 6.97 -8.10 3.86
CA PHE A 161 6.10 -8.54 4.94
C PHE A 161 5.39 -9.87 4.62
N PHE A 162 4.78 -9.98 3.43
CA PHE A 162 4.11 -11.22 3.04
C PHE A 162 5.05 -12.35 2.68
N MET A 163 6.22 -12.04 2.11
CA MET A 163 7.27 -13.02 1.84
C MET A 163 7.79 -13.64 3.14
N ASP A 164 8.03 -12.80 4.14
CA ASP A 164 8.50 -13.24 5.45
C ASP A 164 7.42 -14.05 6.19
N LEU A 165 6.20 -13.50 6.31
CA LEU A 165 5.07 -14.18 6.97
C LEU A 165 4.75 -15.56 6.39
N ARG A 166 4.84 -15.72 5.07
CA ARG A 166 4.37 -16.93 4.40
C ARG A 166 5.47 -17.93 4.12
N PHE A 167 6.69 -17.46 3.85
CA PHE A 167 7.78 -18.29 3.35
C PHE A 167 9.05 -18.23 4.20
N TYR A 168 9.13 -17.32 5.19
CA TYR A 168 10.32 -17.09 6.01
C TYR A 168 11.59 -16.95 5.16
N ARG A 169 11.46 -16.27 4.00
CA ARG A 169 12.53 -16.04 3.04
C ARG A 169 12.52 -14.59 2.58
N LEU A 170 13.65 -13.91 2.73
CA LEU A 170 13.85 -12.57 2.22
C LEU A 170 14.60 -12.63 0.88
N PRO A 171 13.95 -12.24 -0.24
CA PRO A 171 14.61 -12.20 -1.53
C PRO A 171 15.62 -11.04 -1.55
N LEU A 172 16.89 -11.36 -1.81
CA LEU A 172 17.99 -10.39 -1.74
C LEU A 172 17.78 -9.17 -2.65
N SER A 173 17.20 -9.37 -3.84
CA SER A 173 16.93 -8.29 -4.80
C SER A 173 16.00 -7.21 -4.25
N ILE A 174 14.95 -7.60 -3.51
CA ILE A 174 13.97 -6.65 -2.94
C ILE A 174 14.59 -5.89 -1.76
N ASN A 175 15.40 -6.56 -0.93
CA ASN A 175 16.13 -5.90 0.15
C ASN A 175 17.11 -4.84 -0.39
N ILE A 176 17.82 -5.14 -1.47
CA ILE A 176 18.73 -4.17 -2.10
C ILE A 176 17.95 -2.97 -2.65
N MET A 177 16.79 -3.19 -3.29
CA MET A 177 15.95 -2.09 -3.74
C MET A 177 15.44 -1.24 -2.57
N LEU A 178 15.07 -1.86 -1.44
CA LEU A 178 14.64 -1.13 -0.26
C LEU A 178 15.75 -0.18 0.23
N VAL A 179 16.96 -0.69 0.42
CA VAL A 179 18.12 0.12 0.85
C VAL A 179 18.44 1.26 -0.13
N ALA A 180 18.21 1.06 -1.43
CA ALA A 180 18.45 2.10 -2.43
C ALA A 180 17.40 3.25 -2.36
N PHE A 181 16.16 2.92 -2.01
CA PHE A 181 15.07 3.90 -1.94
C PHE A 181 14.86 4.47 -0.54
N GLY A 182 15.33 3.85 0.54
CA GLY A 182 15.23 4.42 1.90
C GLY A 182 15.71 3.49 3.00
#